data_AF-A0A350J330-F1
#
_entry.id   AF-A0A350J330-F1
#
_cell.length_a   1.000
_cell.length_b   1.000
_cell.length_c   1.000
_cell.angle_alpha   90.00
_cell.angle_beta   90.00
_cell.angle_gamma   90.00
#
_symmetry.space_group_name_H-M   'P 1'
#
loop_
_entity.id
_entity.type
_entity.pdbx_description
1 polymer ?
#
loop_
_entity_poly.entity_id
_entity_poly.type
_entity_poly.pdbx_seq_one_letter_code
_entity_poly.pdbx_strand_id
1 'polypeptide(L)' 'MTEAAPPSVEDHPYQLLTPDVVIDAVESTGRLSDARILALNSYENRVYQVGIDEGEPVIVKFYRPDRWTV' A
#
# COMPACT_ATOMS: atom_id res chain seq x y z
N MET A 1 -10.25 -23.75 -31.91
CA MET A 1 -10.95 -23.08 -30.79
C MET A 1 -10.12 -23.35 -29.55
N THR A 2 -9.18 -22.46 -29.23
CA THR A 2 -8.37 -22.56 -28.01
C THR A 2 -8.97 -21.58 -27.03
N GLU A 3 -9.72 -22.10 -26.06
CA GLU A 3 -10.22 -21.32 -24.93
C GLU A 3 -9.03 -21.03 -24.02
N ALA A 4 -8.53 -19.79 -24.06
CA ALA A 4 -7.59 -19.31 -23.08
C ALA A 4 -8.33 -19.25 -21.73
N ALA A 5 -7.87 -20.03 -20.76
CA ALA A 5 -8.34 -19.93 -19.38
C ALA A 5 -8.29 -18.46 -18.92
N PRO A 6 -9.29 -17.96 -18.17
CA PRO A 6 -9.20 -16.63 -17.59
C PRO A 6 -7.94 -16.57 -16.72
N PRO A 7 -7.20 -15.44 -16.69
CA PRO A 7 -6.09 -15.31 -15.75
C PRO A 7 -6.65 -15.51 -14.34
N SER A 8 -6.20 -16.56 -13.66
CA SER A 8 -6.52 -16.79 -12.26
C SER A 8 -6.09 -15.57 -11.48
N VAL A 9 -7.08 -14.85 -10.91
CA VAL A 9 -6.90 -13.72 -9.99
C VAL A 9 -6.32 -14.22 -8.67
N GLU A 10 -5.10 -14.72 -8.69
CA GLU A 10 -4.22 -14.60 -7.52
C GLU A 10 -3.58 -13.22 -7.59
N ASP A 11 -4.42 -12.17 -7.64
CA ASP A 11 -3.97 -10.79 -7.53
C ASP A 11 -3.45 -10.65 -6.11
N HIS A 12 -2.13 -10.65 -5.94
CA HIS A 12 -1.49 -10.49 -4.65
C HIS A 12 -2.15 -9.28 -3.98
N PRO A 13 -2.61 -9.37 -2.72
CA PRO A 13 -3.47 -8.35 -2.08
C PRO A 13 -2.83 -6.96 -1.94
N TYR A 14 -1.57 -6.81 -2.35
CA TYR A 14 -0.79 -5.60 -2.33
C TYR A 14 -0.38 -5.10 -3.72
N GLN A 15 -0.77 -5.77 -4.82
CA GLN A 15 -0.50 -5.30 -6.19
C GLN A 15 -1.11 -3.92 -6.46
N LEU A 16 -2.19 -3.59 -5.74
CA LEU A 16 -2.86 -2.28 -5.81
C LEU A 16 -2.17 -1.20 -4.97
N LEU A 17 -1.20 -1.53 -4.10
CA LEU A 17 -0.46 -0.55 -3.30
C LEU A 17 0.70 0.06 -4.10
N THR A 18 0.34 0.77 -5.17
CA THR A 18 1.27 1.59 -5.95
C THR A 18 1.77 2.78 -5.11
N PRO A 19 2.91 3.40 -5.46
CA PRO A 19 3.40 4.61 -4.80
C PRO A 19 2.34 5.71 -4.69
N ASP A 20 1.59 5.99 -5.75
CA ASP A 20 0.47 6.96 -5.75
C ASP A 20 -0.59 6.61 -4.71
N VAL A 21 -1.04 5.35 -4.65
CA VAL A 21 -2.05 4.92 -3.66
C VAL A 21 -1.54 5.09 -2.23
N VAL A 22 -0.25 4.86 -1.99
CA VAL A 22 0.36 5.06 -0.66
C VAL A 22 0.41 6.54 -0.31
N ILE A 23 0.76 7.41 -1.26
CA ILE A 23 0.78 8.87 -1.08
C ILE A 23 -0.63 9.38 -0.83
N ASP A 24 -1.59 9.09 -1.71
CA ASP A 24 -3.00 9.47 -1.56
C ASP A 24 -3.56 9.03 -0.20
N ALA A 25 -3.24 7.81 0.25
CA ALA A 25 -3.66 7.32 1.56
C ALA A 25 -3.09 8.15 2.71
N VAL A 26 -1.81 8.53 2.64
CA VAL A 26 -1.19 9.40 3.66
C VAL A 26 -1.81 10.80 3.61
N GLU A 27 -2.00 11.35 2.42
CA GLU A 27 -2.56 12.69 2.24
C GLU A 27 -4.02 12.80 2.66
N SER A 28 -4.79 11.73 2.51
CA SER A 28 -6.15 11.63 3.04
C SER A 28 -6.25 11.81 4.55
N THR A 29 -5.13 11.63 5.29
CA THR A 29 -5.07 11.87 6.75
C THR A 29 -4.78 13.33 7.12
N GLY A 30 -4.68 14.23 6.14
CA GLY A 30 -4.40 15.65 6.34
C GLY A 30 -2.92 15.99 6.46
N ARG A 31 -2.03 15.12 5.97
CA ARG A 31 -0.57 15.31 5.96
C ARG A 31 -0.10 15.52 4.52
N LEU A 32 0.90 16.38 4.28
CA LEU A 32 1.50 16.52 2.95
C LEU A 32 2.69 15.57 2.81
N SER A 33 2.68 14.71 1.79
CA SER A 33 3.80 13.82 1.53
C SER A 33 4.86 14.51 0.67
N ASP A 34 6.13 14.29 0.98
CA ASP A 34 7.27 14.69 0.15
C ASP A 34 7.63 13.61 -0.89
N ALA A 35 6.70 12.70 -1.19
CA ALA A 35 6.83 11.58 -2.14
C ALA A 35 8.00 10.59 -1.90
N ARG A 36 8.79 10.76 -0.82
CA ARG A 36 9.80 9.79 -0.39
C ARG A 36 9.11 8.58 0.24
N ILE A 37 9.10 7.46 -0.48
CA ILE A 37 8.53 6.19 0.00
C ILE A 37 9.63 5.15 0.14
N LEU A 38 9.73 4.54 1.32
CA LEU A 38 10.66 3.45 1.60
C LEU A 38 9.89 2.22 2.09
N ALA A 39 9.94 1.14 1.32
CA ALA A 39 9.32 -0.13 1.72
C ALA A 39 10.13 -0.79 2.85
N LEU A 40 9.47 -1.10 3.95
CA LEU A 40 10.08 -1.76 5.10
C LEU A 40 9.84 -3.27 5.06
N ASN A 41 10.79 -4.02 5.62
CA ASN A 41 10.65 -5.46 5.78
C ASN A 41 9.50 -5.77 6.75
N SER A 42 8.49 -6.49 6.26
CA SER A 42 7.38 -6.97 7.06
C SER A 42 6.88 -8.28 6.47
N TYR A 43 6.61 -9.26 7.33
CA TYR A 43 6.22 -10.61 6.93
C TYR A 43 4.74 -10.72 6.56
N GLU A 44 3.86 -9.96 7.22
CA GLU A 44 2.41 -10.13 7.07
C GLU A 44 1.69 -8.94 6.45
N ASN A 45 2.15 -7.72 6.76
CA ASN A 45 1.51 -6.46 6.37
C ASN A 45 2.41 -5.73 5.38
N ARG A 46 1.84 -4.84 4.56
CA ARG A 46 2.68 -3.96 3.74
C ARG A 46 2.98 -2.70 4.53
N VAL A 47 4.26 -2.49 4.84
CA VAL A 47 4.72 -1.36 5.65
C VAL A 47 5.60 -0.46 4.81
N TYR A 48 5.29 0.83 4.84
CA TYR A 48 6.07 1.88 4.19
C TYR A 48 6.45 2.94 5.22
N GLN A 49 7.64 3.50 5.06
CA GLN A 49 7.98 4.79 5.65
C GLN A 49 7.76 5.86 4.58
N VAL A 50 6.96 6.87 4.90
CA VAL A 50 6.61 7.96 3.98
C VAL A 50 7.14 9.28 4.54
N GLY A 51 7.90 10.01 3.74
CA GLY A 51 8.38 11.35 4.05
C GLY A 51 7.23 12.35 4.06
N ILE A 52 7.25 13.26 5.03
CA ILE A 52 6.33 14.38 5.18
C ILE A 52 7.11 15.67 4.93
N ASP A 53 6.54 16.60 4.17
CA ASP A 53 7.23 17.82 3.68
C ASP A 53 7.78 18.69 4.83
N GLU A 54 6.94 19.05 5.79
CA GLU A 54 7.32 19.86 6.96
C GLU A 54 7.39 19.05 8.27
N GLY A 55 7.66 17.75 8.18
CA GLY A 55 7.53 16.87 9.34
C GLY A 55 8.44 15.65 9.36
N GLU A 56 8.33 14.92 10.47
CA GLU A 56 8.99 13.63 10.60
C GLU A 56 8.32 12.60 9.68
N PRO A 57 9.11 11.69 9.09
CA PRO A 57 8.54 10.62 8.28
C PRO A 57 7.64 9.72 9.12
N VAL A 58 6.53 9.29 8.53
CA VAL A 58 5.52 8.46 9.19
C VAL A 58 5.60 7.01 8.73
N ILE A 59 5.19 6.09 9.59
CA ILE A 59 5.06 4.67 9.26
C ILE A 59 3.62 4.37 8.88
N VAL A 60 3.44 3.91 7.64
CA VAL A 60 2.15 3.53 7.07
C VAL A 60 2.09 2.01 7.02
N LYS A 61 1.03 1.44 7.59
CA LYS A 61 0.83 -0.02 7.65
C LYS A 61 -0.50 -0.39 7.02
N PHE A 62 -0.43 -1.06 5.88
CA PHE A 62 -1.59 -1.61 5.18
C PHE A 62 -1.81 -3.06 5.63
N TYR A 63 -2.99 -3.31 6.16
CA TYR A 63 -3.43 -4.65 6.57
C TYR A 63 -3.98 -5.41 5.37
N ARG A 64 -3.87 -6.74 5.40
CA ARG A 64 -4.55 -7.57 4.40
C ARG A 64 -6.07 -7.41 4.53
N PRO A 65 -6.80 -7.39 3.40
CA PRO A 65 -8.24 -7.55 3.44
C PRO A 65 -8.62 -8.85 4.19
N ASP A 66 -9.82 -8.85 4.78
CA ASP A 66 -10.39 -10.00 5.52
C ASP A 66 -9.69 -10.39 6.84
N ARG A 67 -8.73 -9.60 7.35
CA ARG A 67 -8.12 -9.91 8.65
C ARG A 67 -9.05 -9.63 9.82
N TRP A 68 -9.78 -8.50 9.78
CA TRP A 68 -10.69 -8.07 10.84
C TRP A 68 -12.10 -7.88 10.24
N THR A 69 -12.98 -8.85 10.43
CA THR A 69 -14.43 -8.64 10.27
C THR A 69 -14.91 -7.75 11.42
N VAL A 70 -15.48 -6.60 11.08
CA VAL A 70 -16.20 -5.73 12.02
C VAL A 70 -17.49 -6.36 12.48
#